data_AF-A0A612YJC2-F1
#
_entry.id   AF-A0A612YJC2-F1
#
_cell.length_a   1.000
_cell.length_b   1.000
_cell.length_c   1.000
_cell.angle_alpha   90.00
_cell.angle_beta   90.00
_cell.angle_gamma   90.00
#
_symmetry.space_group_name_H-M   'P 1'
#
loop_
_entity.id
_entity.type
_entity.pdbx_description
1 polymer ?
#
loop_
_entity_poly.entity_id
_entity_poly.type
_entity_poly.pdbx_seq_one_letter_code
_entity_poly.pdbx_strand_id
1 'polypeptide(L)'
;CFMMILANPFFIENLSYRYDSLTMCMSVAISIISSYVAYQYKPINIIISSILTIAFLSLYQAALNTYAIFLLAFIISDVVKKNSISNITKNTASSIAGLIVGYFAYSYFIAKRLVTGSYNIEHSKIIEINSSLFEGIISNVLSFYRMFST
;
A
#
# COMPACT_ATOMS: atom_id res chain seq x y z
N CYS A 1 8.39 7.09 -14.11
CA CYS A 1 8.31 7.28 -12.64
C CYS A 1 7.28 8.33 -12.22
N PHE A 2 7.34 9.58 -12.69
CA PHE A 2 6.42 10.64 -12.24
C PHE A 2 4.92 10.30 -12.42
N MET A 3 4.54 9.74 -13.57
CA MET A 3 3.16 9.30 -13.84
C MET A 3 2.66 8.20 -12.88
N MET A 4 3.56 7.36 -12.34
CA MET A 4 3.21 6.31 -11.38
C MET A 4 2.97 6.86 -9.97
N ILE A 5 3.62 7.98 -9.63
CA ILE A 5 3.40 8.67 -8.35
C ILE A 5 2.03 9.35 -8.37
N LEU A 6 1.66 9.97 -9.50
CA LEU A 6 0.34 10.58 -9.70
C LEU A 6 -0.81 9.56 -9.72
N ALA A 7 -0.52 8.28 -9.97
CA ALA A 7 -1.54 7.23 -9.95
C ALA A 7 -2.05 6.92 -8.52
N ASN A 8 -1.41 7.44 -7.47
CA ASN A 8 -1.93 7.37 -6.10
C ASN A 8 -2.82 8.61 -5.82
N PRO A 9 -4.17 8.49 -5.82
CA PRO A 9 -5.06 9.64 -5.69
C PRO A 9 -4.86 10.38 -4.36
N PHE A 10 -4.57 9.64 -3.29
CA PHE A 10 -4.29 10.24 -1.98
C PHE A 10 -3.02 11.10 -1.99
N PHE A 11 -2.04 10.77 -2.83
CA PHE A 11 -0.82 11.59 -2.99
C PHE A 11 -1.15 12.98 -3.55
N ILE A 12 -2.04 13.05 -4.53
CA ILE A 12 -2.44 14.33 -5.13
C ILE A 12 -3.24 15.19 -4.13
N GLU A 13 -4.16 14.55 -3.40
CA GLU A 13 -4.97 15.23 -2.39
C GLU A 13 -4.10 15.81 -1.26
N ASN A 14 -3.17 15.03 -0.72
CA ASN A 14 -2.31 15.46 0.38
C ASN A 14 -1.21 16.44 -0.04
N LEU A 15 -0.78 16.46 -1.30
CA LEU A 15 0.16 17.47 -1.80
C LEU A 15 -0.45 18.89 -1.76
N SER A 16 -1.78 18.99 -1.79
CA SER A 16 -2.51 20.24 -1.63
C SER A 16 -2.47 20.75 -0.18
N TYR A 17 -2.28 19.86 0.79
CA TYR A 17 -2.14 20.17 2.22
C TYR A 17 -0.66 20.29 2.60
N ARG A 18 -0.13 21.50 2.43
CA ARG A 18 1.31 21.86 2.50
C ARG A 18 2.10 21.32 3.71
N TYR A 19 1.45 21.08 4.86
CA TYR A 19 2.12 20.79 6.14
C TYR A 19 2.59 19.33 6.32
N ASP A 20 1.87 18.33 5.80
CA ASP A 20 2.27 16.90 5.90
C ASP A 20 2.90 16.36 4.60
N SER A 21 3.11 17.23 3.62
CA SER A 21 3.62 16.85 2.30
C SER A 21 5.04 16.27 2.35
N LEU A 22 5.90 16.69 3.30
CA LEU A 22 7.28 16.23 3.39
C LEU A 22 7.39 14.78 3.89
N THR A 23 6.71 14.45 5.01
CA THR A 23 6.69 13.09 5.57
C THR A 23 6.05 12.11 4.60
N MET A 24 5.00 12.57 3.89
CA MET A 24 4.39 11.82 2.81
C MET A 24 5.38 11.55 1.66
N CYS A 25 6.07 12.58 1.15
CA CYS A 25 7.03 12.42 0.06
C CYS A 25 8.18 11.49 0.45
N MET A 26 8.67 11.58 1.70
CA MET A 26 9.67 10.65 2.22
C MET A 26 9.14 9.21 2.25
N SER A 27 7.91 9.00 2.74
CA SER A 27 7.27 7.69 2.74
C SER A 27 7.14 7.10 1.33
N VAL A 28 6.71 7.93 0.36
CA VAL A 28 6.64 7.54 -1.05
C VAL A 28 8.02 7.16 -1.59
N ALA A 29 9.06 7.96 -1.35
CA ALA A 29 10.42 7.63 -1.79
C ALA A 29 10.90 6.30 -1.19
N ILE A 30 10.69 6.09 0.11
CA ILE A 30 11.07 4.85 0.79
C ILE A 30 10.28 3.65 0.25
N SER A 31 9.00 3.81 -0.08
CA SER A 31 8.17 2.74 -0.67
C SER A 31 8.68 2.30 -2.06
N ILE A 32 9.17 3.24 -2.86
CA ILE A 32 9.77 2.97 -4.18
C ILE A 32 11.09 2.22 -4.01
N ILE A 33 11.94 2.66 -3.08
CA ILE A 33 13.21 1.98 -2.78
C ILE A 33 12.94 0.58 -2.25
N SER A 34 11.97 0.42 -1.35
CA SER A 34 11.59 -0.87 -0.77
C SER A 34 11.13 -1.85 -1.86
N SER A 35 10.22 -1.43 -2.74
CA SER A 35 9.74 -2.29 -3.83
C SER A 35 10.86 -2.68 -4.80
N TYR A 36 11.73 -1.74 -5.15
CA TYR A 36 12.87 -2.02 -6.03
C TYR A 36 13.88 -3.00 -5.42
N VAL A 37 14.25 -2.81 -4.15
CA VAL A 37 15.20 -3.71 -3.45
C VAL A 37 14.61 -5.11 -3.34
N ALA A 38 13.35 -5.23 -2.94
CA ALA A 38 12.67 -6.51 -2.74
C ALA A 38 12.48 -7.30 -4.04
N TYR A 39 12.29 -6.59 -5.15
CA TYR A 39 12.13 -7.18 -6.48
C TYR A 39 13.42 -7.79 -7.02
N GLN A 40 14.58 -7.46 -6.45
CA GLN A 40 15.82 -8.18 -6.74
C GLN A 40 15.92 -9.39 -5.82
N TYR A 41 15.65 -10.60 -6.33
CA TYR A 41 15.67 -11.84 -5.55
C TYR A 41 17.04 -12.08 -4.87
N LYS A 42 17.16 -11.68 -3.61
CA LYS A 42 18.26 -11.99 -2.69
C LYS A 42 17.70 -12.07 -1.26
N PRO A 43 18.09 -13.05 -0.43
CA PRO A 43 17.55 -13.18 0.93
C PRO A 43 17.75 -11.92 1.79
N ILE A 44 18.91 -11.27 1.67
CA ILE A 44 19.22 -10.03 2.37
C ILE A 44 18.29 -8.87 1.97
N ASN A 45 17.83 -8.85 0.71
CA ASN A 45 16.96 -7.79 0.21
C ASN A 45 15.55 -7.89 0.79
N ILE A 46 15.09 -9.10 1.17
CA ILE A 46 13.81 -9.29 1.87
C ILE A 46 13.86 -8.63 3.24
N ILE A 47 14.97 -8.81 3.97
CA ILE A 47 15.17 -8.19 5.29
C ILE A 47 15.23 -6.67 5.16
N ILE A 48 16.03 -6.15 4.22
CA ILE A 48 16.15 -4.71 3.97
C ILE A 48 14.79 -4.12 3.56
N SER A 49 14.07 -4.76 2.65
CA SER A 49 12.73 -4.33 2.24
C SER A 49 11.74 -4.36 3.41
N SER A 50 11.82 -5.35 4.29
CA SER A 50 10.95 -5.41 5.47
C SER A 50 11.18 -4.21 6.39
N ILE A 51 12.43 -3.84 6.63
CA ILE A 51 12.79 -2.65 7.43
C ILE A 51 12.29 -1.37 6.77
N LEU A 52 12.52 -1.21 5.47
CA LEU A 52 12.03 -0.05 4.71
C LEU A 52 10.49 0.00 4.69
N THR A 53 9.84 -1.17 4.69
CA THR A 53 8.38 -1.27 4.76
C THR A 53 7.84 -0.77 6.08
N ILE A 54 8.46 -1.16 7.19
CA ILE A 54 8.13 -0.61 8.50
C ILE A 54 8.33 0.91 8.52
N ALA A 55 9.43 1.40 7.93
CA ALA A 55 9.72 2.83 7.90
C ALA A 55 8.68 3.64 7.13
N PHE A 56 8.31 3.25 5.90
CA PHE A 56 7.30 3.99 5.15
C PHE A 56 5.90 3.86 5.77
N LEU A 57 5.53 2.69 6.31
CA LEU A 57 4.23 2.51 6.98
C LEU A 57 4.12 3.36 8.25
N SER A 58 5.24 3.61 8.92
CA SER A 58 5.29 4.48 10.11
C SER A 58 5.17 5.96 9.75
N LEU A 59 5.61 6.37 8.56
CA LEU A 59 5.49 7.75 8.08
C LEU A 59 4.12 8.03 7.47
N TYR A 60 3.65 7.15 6.58
CA TYR A 60 2.37 7.30 5.87
C TYR A 60 1.90 5.96 5.30
N GLN A 61 0.81 5.43 5.85
CA GLN A 61 0.30 4.10 5.49
C GLN A 61 -0.12 3.98 4.02
N ALA A 62 -0.66 5.05 3.42
CA ALA A 62 -1.13 5.03 2.03
C ALA A 62 0.01 5.05 0.99
N ALA A 63 1.29 5.11 1.41
CA ALA A 63 2.43 4.83 0.54
C ALA A 63 2.51 3.36 0.12
N LEU A 64 1.77 2.46 0.78
CA LEU A 64 1.61 1.07 0.35
C LEU A 64 1.03 0.96 -1.07
N ASN A 65 0.12 1.87 -1.46
CA ASN A 65 -0.41 1.92 -2.83
C ASN A 65 0.71 2.21 -3.83
N THR A 66 1.61 3.13 -3.49
CA THR A 66 2.76 3.45 -4.33
C THR A 66 3.71 2.26 -4.46
N TYR A 67 3.96 1.53 -3.38
CA TYR A 67 4.71 0.27 -3.45
C TYR A 67 4.09 -0.70 -4.47
N ALA A 68 2.77 -0.92 -4.39
CA ALA A 68 2.06 -1.86 -5.27
C ALA A 68 2.11 -1.42 -6.76
N ILE A 69 1.94 -0.12 -7.02
CA ILE A 69 2.05 0.44 -8.38
C ILE A 69 3.44 0.17 -8.98
N PHE A 70 4.50 0.38 -8.20
CA PHE A 70 5.87 0.14 -8.67
C PHE A 70 6.18 -1.35 -8.83
N LEU A 71 5.67 -2.21 -7.95
CA LEU A 71 5.76 -3.67 -8.14
C LEU A 71 5.13 -4.11 -9.47
N LEU A 72 3.92 -3.63 -9.77
CA LEU A 72 3.26 -3.91 -11.05
C LEU A 72 4.07 -3.37 -12.24
N ALA A 73 4.64 -2.17 -12.10
CA ALA A 73 5.50 -1.58 -13.11
C ALA A 73 6.73 -2.45 -13.42
N PHE A 74 7.38 -3.01 -12.38
CA PHE A 74 8.52 -3.91 -12.55
C PHE A 74 8.13 -5.20 -13.24
N ILE A 75 6.99 -5.79 -12.87
CA ILE A 75 6.45 -6.99 -13.51
C ILE A 75 6.19 -6.73 -15.00
N ILE A 76 5.47 -5.64 -15.33
CA ILE A 76 5.20 -5.27 -16.73
C ILE A 76 6.50 -5.03 -17.49
N SER A 77 7.48 -4.35 -16.88
CA SER A 77 8.79 -4.12 -17.51
C SER A 77 9.51 -5.43 -17.86
N ASP A 78 9.49 -6.42 -16.96
CA ASP A 78 10.11 -7.72 -17.21
C ASP A 78 9.36 -8.55 -18.27
N VAL A 79 8.03 -8.49 -18.29
CA VAL A 79 7.21 -9.13 -19.32
C VAL A 79 7.53 -8.54 -20.69
N VAL A 80 7.61 -7.20 -20.82
CA VAL A 80 7.95 -6.51 -22.07
C VAL A 80 9.37 -6.86 -22.54
N LYS A 81 10.32 -7.02 -21.59
CA LYS A 81 11.70 -7.43 -21.88
C LYS A 81 11.85 -8.92 -22.22
N LYS A 82 10.75 -9.69 -22.22
CA LYS A 82 10.73 -11.15 -22.44
C LYS A 82 11.63 -11.91 -21.45
N ASN A 83 11.71 -11.44 -20.21
CA ASN A 83 12.39 -12.18 -19.15
C ASN A 83 11.67 -13.50 -18.88
N SER A 84 12.43 -14.50 -18.41
CA SER A 84 11.86 -15.81 -18.07
C SER A 84 10.78 -15.67 -17.00
N ILE A 85 9.63 -16.32 -17.21
CA ILE A 85 8.50 -16.35 -16.27
C ILE A 85 8.95 -16.84 -14.89
N SER A 86 9.93 -17.75 -14.83
CA SER A 86 10.50 -18.22 -13.56
C SER A 86 11.23 -17.11 -12.80
N ASN A 87 11.90 -16.20 -13.51
CA ASN A 87 12.59 -15.08 -12.87
C ASN A 87 11.61 -14.02 -12.38
N ILE A 88 10.58 -13.72 -13.18
CA ILE A 88 9.51 -12.78 -12.83
C ILE A 88 8.80 -13.26 -11.55
N THR A 89 8.36 -14.53 -11.53
CA THR A 89 7.68 -15.11 -10.37
C THR A 89 8.54 -15.11 -9.11
N LYS A 90 9.84 -15.40 -9.21
CA LYS A 90 10.78 -15.33 -8.06
C LYS A 90 10.94 -13.90 -7.52
N ASN A 91 11.12 -12.93 -8.41
CA ASN A 91 11.26 -11.52 -8.04
C ASN A 91 9.98 -10.97 -7.41
N THR A 92 8.83 -11.27 -8.00
CA THR A 92 7.52 -10.90 -7.45
C THR A 92 7.28 -11.56 -6.09
N ALA A 93 7.56 -12.86 -5.94
CA ALA A 93 7.41 -13.56 -4.68
C ALA A 93 8.31 -12.98 -3.58
N SER A 94 9.56 -12.62 -3.92
CA SER A 94 10.47 -11.93 -2.99
C SER A 94 9.92 -10.57 -2.55
N SER A 95 9.38 -9.78 -3.47
CA SER A 95 8.78 -8.48 -3.15
C SER A 95 7.55 -8.60 -2.26
N ILE A 96 6.65 -9.54 -2.58
CA ILE A 96 5.47 -9.82 -1.76
C ILE A 96 5.89 -10.33 -0.37
N ALA A 97 6.88 -11.23 -0.28
CA ALA A 97 7.37 -11.72 1.00
C ALA A 97 7.95 -10.59 1.87
N GLY A 98 8.77 -9.71 1.30
CA GLY A 98 9.32 -8.56 2.02
C GLY A 98 8.25 -7.59 2.53
N LEU A 99 7.23 -7.34 1.71
CA LEU A 99 6.09 -6.51 2.11
C LEU A 99 5.27 -7.16 3.23
N ILE A 100 4.95 -8.46 3.10
CA ILE A 100 4.18 -9.20 4.11
C ILE A 100 4.91 -9.23 5.44
N VAL A 101 6.20 -9.60 5.43
CA VAL A 101 7.03 -9.66 6.65
C VAL A 101 7.13 -8.28 7.31
N GLY A 102 7.42 -7.24 6.53
CA GLY A 102 7.46 -5.86 7.03
C GLY A 102 6.13 -5.37 7.58
N TYR A 103 5.02 -5.66 6.91
CA TYR A 103 3.67 -5.27 7.32
C TYR A 103 3.23 -5.95 8.62
N PHE A 104 3.47 -7.26 8.76
CA PHE A 104 3.17 -7.97 10.00
C PHE A 104 4.04 -7.52 11.15
N ALA A 105 5.34 -7.28 10.91
CA ALA A 105 6.24 -6.71 11.90
C ALA A 105 5.75 -5.31 12.35
N TYR A 106 5.40 -4.43 11.41
CA TYR A 106 4.79 -3.13 11.72
C TYR A 106 3.51 -3.29 12.56
N SER A 107 2.61 -4.17 12.15
CA SER A 107 1.31 -4.35 12.81
C SER A 107 1.46 -4.88 14.23
N TYR A 108 2.36 -5.85 14.44
CA TYR A 108 2.58 -6.49 15.74
C TYR A 108 3.34 -5.58 16.72
N PHE A 109 4.41 -4.92 16.27
CA PHE A 109 5.29 -4.14 17.14
C PHE A 109 4.84 -2.68 17.30
N ILE A 110 4.35 -2.05 16.23
CA ILE A 110 4.10 -0.60 16.19
C ILE A 110 2.60 -0.33 16.29
N ALA A 111 1.79 -0.86 15.37
CA ALA A 111 0.37 -0.53 15.30
C ALA A 111 -0.38 -0.91 16.58
N LYS A 112 -0.13 -2.11 17.12
CA LYS A 112 -0.74 -2.57 18.38
C LYS A 112 -0.38 -1.71 19.60
N ARG A 113 0.77 -1.02 19.59
CA ARG A 113 1.26 -0.23 20.73
C ARG A 113 0.93 1.26 20.65
N LEU A 114 0.80 1.80 19.43
CA LEU A 114 0.62 3.24 19.18
C LEU A 114 -0.79 3.60 18.68
N VAL A 115 -1.54 2.63 18.13
CA VAL A 115 -2.88 2.84 17.52
C VAL A 115 -3.98 2.35 18.47
N THR A 116 -3.86 2.63 19.76
CA THR A 116 -4.95 2.50 20.75
C THR A 116 -5.63 3.85 20.95
N GLY A 117 -6.23 4.39 19.88
CA GLY A 117 -6.99 5.63 19.92
C GLY A 117 -8.21 5.52 19.02
N SER A 118 -9.40 5.73 19.61
CA SER A 118 -10.74 5.51 19.03
C SER A 118 -11.01 6.19 17.68
N TYR A 119 -10.15 7.12 17.26
CA TYR A 119 -10.25 7.88 16.02
C TYR A 119 -9.78 7.10 14.77
N ASN A 120 -8.82 6.16 14.91
CA ASN A 120 -8.31 5.38 13.78
C ASN A 120 -9.19 4.16 13.42
N ILE A 121 -10.19 3.84 14.26
CA ILE A 121 -11.10 2.72 14.06
C ILE A 121 -12.16 3.04 12.99
N GLU A 122 -12.50 4.31 12.76
CA GLU A 122 -13.48 4.70 11.72
C GLU A 122 -12.88 4.76 10.32
N HIS A 123 -11.64 5.24 10.15
CA HIS A 123 -11.05 5.44 8.82
C HIS A 123 -10.18 4.27 8.32
N SER A 124 -9.74 3.39 9.22
CA SER A 124 -9.03 2.14 8.89
C SER A 124 -9.80 0.90 9.32
N LYS A 125 -11.14 0.99 9.36
CA LYS A 125 -11.99 -0.19 9.54
C LYS A 125 -11.78 -1.10 8.34
N ILE A 126 -10.89 -2.08 8.50
CA ILE A 126 -11.01 -3.35 7.77
C ILE A 126 -12.45 -3.74 8.01
N ILE A 127 -13.24 -3.75 6.95
CA ILE A 127 -14.66 -3.95 7.09
C ILE A 127 -14.83 -5.36 7.66
N GLU A 128 -15.21 -5.44 8.93
CA GLU A 128 -15.55 -6.71 9.56
C GLU A 128 -16.67 -7.32 8.71
N ILE A 129 -16.43 -8.53 8.20
CA ILE A 129 -17.42 -9.28 7.43
C ILE A 129 -18.52 -9.70 8.42
N ASN A 130 -19.45 -8.80 8.66
CA ASN A 130 -20.60 -8.96 9.53
C ASN A 130 -21.89 -8.76 8.71
N SER A 131 -23.03 -9.19 9.23
CA SER A 131 -24.35 -8.97 8.61
C SER A 131 -24.69 -7.49 8.39
N SER A 132 -24.11 -6.59 9.19
CA SER A 132 -24.22 -5.13 9.03
C SER A 132 -23.57 -4.58 7.76
N LEU A 133 -22.67 -5.35 7.13
CA LEU A 133 -22.04 -5.00 5.86
C LEU A 133 -23.02 -5.13 4.70
N PHE A 134 -23.80 -6.21 4.70
CA PHE A 134 -24.85 -6.45 3.70
C PHE A 134 -25.96 -5.41 3.83
N GLU A 135 -26.36 -5.06 5.06
CA GLU A 135 -27.32 -3.98 5.30
C GLU A 135 -26.80 -2.62 4.82
N GLY A 136 -25.52 -2.31 5.05
CA GLY A 136 -24.88 -1.10 4.54
C GLY A 136 -24.81 -1.03 3.02
N ILE A 137 -24.46 -2.15 2.35
CA ILE A 137 -24.44 -2.22 0.89
C ILE A 137 -25.85 -2.03 0.32
N ILE A 138 -26.86 -2.72 0.86
CA ILE A 138 -28.24 -2.60 0.40
C ILE A 138 -28.75 -1.17 0.60
N SER A 139 -28.48 -0.56 1.75
CA SER A 139 -28.88 0.82 2.05
C SER A 139 -28.22 1.84 1.12
N ASN A 140 -26.94 1.66 0.82
CA ASN A 140 -26.22 2.52 -0.13
C ASN A 140 -26.75 2.37 -1.57
N VAL A 141 -27.05 1.13 -2.00
CA VAL A 141 -27.66 0.87 -3.32
C VAL A 141 -29.06 1.47 -3.42
N LEU A 142 -29.88 1.35 -2.38
CA LEU A 142 -31.21 1.97 -2.30
C LEU A 142 -31.14 3.50 -2.27
N SER A 143 -30.17 4.06 -1.55
CA SER A 143 -29.95 5.50 -1.49
C SER A 143 -29.49 6.04 -2.85
N PHE A 144 -28.59 5.33 -3.53
CA PHE A 144 -28.15 5.67 -4.88
C PHE A 144 -29.30 5.59 -5.90
N TYR A 145 -30.11 4.54 -5.83
CA TYR A 145 -31.29 4.40 -6.67
C TYR A 145 -32.31 5.52 -6.45
N ARG A 146 -32.58 5.87 -5.19
CA ARG A 146 -33.48 6.99 -4.84
C ARG A 146 -32.96 8.34 -5.30
N MET A 147 -31.65 8.56 -5.24
CA MET A 147 -31.03 9.80 -5.72
C MET A 147 -31.13 9.95 -7.24
N PHE A 148 -31.17 8.83 -7.98
CA PHE A 148 -31.35 8.80 -9.43
C PHE A 148 -32.83 8.79 -9.86
N SER A 149 -33.76 8.49 -8.95
CA SER A 149 -35.21 8.47 -9.21
C SER A 149 -35.93 9.77 -8.77
N THR A 150 -35.19 10.81 -8.40
CA THR A 150 -35.63 12.20 -8.24
C THR A 150 -34.99 13.07 -9.30
#